data_AF-A0A392MYB1-F1
#
_entry.id   AF-A0A392MYB1-F1
#
_cell.length_a   1.000
_cell.length_b   1.000
_cell.length_c   1.000
_cell.angle_alpha   90.00
_cell.angle_beta   90.00
_cell.angle_gamma   90.00
#
_symmetry.space_group_name_H-M   'P 1'
#
loop_
_entity.id
_entity.type
_entity.pdbx_description
1 polymer ?
#
loop_
_entity_poly.entity_id
_entity_poly.type
_entity_poly.pdbx_seq_one_letter_code
_entity_poly.pdbx_strand_id
1 'polypeptide(L)'
;MHLLRSYRLGEVYKIEEMDERESLELFSWHAFKQPSPKKDFATHSTDVIAYSGRLPLALEVLGSYLSDFEITEWQNVLKKLKRTLNDEVYKKLKVSFDGLKHVTEKQTFLDIASFFIGMDKNVLETLNRSTQLPTPQISLLEDKSLLTVDKNNKIQMHVLLQAMAREIIKRESSHTSVRVIGNVCVCVILRLALFEPKLYDVFLSFRGDDSRSKFVSHLYSSLQNAGIYAFKEDAEIQRGDQISLSLLQAIELSRISIVVLSKNYANSRWCMLELEKIMETGRTKGLVVVPVFYK
;
A
#
# COMPACT_ATOMS: atom_id res chain seq x y z
N MET A 1 -24.30 -0.74 6.65
CA MET A 1 -24.92 -1.94 7.28
C MET A 1 -25.60 -1.68 8.64
N HIS A 2 -25.02 -0.87 9.53
CA HIS A 2 -25.52 -0.71 10.90
C HIS A 2 -26.95 -0.11 11.02
N LEU A 3 -27.34 0.81 10.13
CA LEU A 3 -28.71 1.36 10.05
C LEU A 3 -29.73 0.33 9.53
N LEU A 4 -29.34 -0.58 8.65
CA LEU A 4 -30.25 -1.58 8.08
C LEU A 4 -30.52 -2.71 9.08
N ARG A 5 -29.52 -3.08 9.89
CA ARG A 5 -29.67 -4.05 10.98
C ARG A 5 -30.57 -3.55 12.12
N SER A 6 -30.61 -2.24 12.40
CA SER A 6 -31.50 -1.69 13.44
C SER A 6 -32.99 -1.70 13.07
N TYR A 7 -33.33 -1.75 11.77
CA TYR A 7 -34.72 -1.72 11.29
C TYR A 7 -35.27 -3.08 10.82
N ARG A 8 -34.55 -4.21 11.02
CA ARG A 8 -34.98 -5.57 10.62
C ARG A 8 -35.48 -5.66 9.17
N LEU A 9 -34.87 -4.92 8.24
CA LEU A 9 -35.14 -5.12 6.81
C LEU A 9 -34.40 -6.39 6.37
N GLY A 10 -35.17 -7.43 6.05
CA GLY A 10 -34.70 -8.81 5.89
C GLY A 10 -33.83 -9.07 4.66
N GLU A 11 -33.77 -8.14 3.70
CA GLU A 11 -32.97 -8.31 2.49
C GLU A 11 -32.00 -7.14 2.34
N VAL A 12 -30.74 -7.38 2.66
CA VAL A 12 -29.64 -6.45 2.35
C VAL A 12 -29.20 -6.75 0.93
N TYR A 13 -29.67 -5.96 -0.03
CA TYR A 13 -29.16 -6.02 -1.40
C TYR A 13 -27.77 -5.36 -1.43
N LYS A 14 -26.73 -6.17 -1.63
CA LYS A 14 -25.38 -5.66 -1.88
C LYS A 14 -25.35 -5.18 -3.33
N ILE A 15 -25.15 -3.88 -3.51
CA ILE A 15 -24.94 -3.31 -4.85
C ILE A 15 -23.64 -3.91 -5.40
N GLU A 16 -23.76 -4.59 -6.54
CA GLU A 16 -22.60 -5.13 -7.26
C GLU A 16 -21.83 -4.01 -7.95
N GLU A 17 -20.54 -4.23 -8.18
CA GLU A 17 -19.73 -3.33 -8.99
C GLU A 17 -20.30 -3.28 -10.40
N MET A 18 -20.31 -2.08 -10.99
CA MET A 18 -20.80 -1.86 -12.35
C MET A 18 -20.04 -2.74 -13.33
N ASP A 19 -20.74 -3.40 -14.27
CA ASP A 19 -20.05 -4.27 -15.20
C ASP A 19 -19.17 -3.46 -16.17
N GLU A 20 -18.23 -4.12 -16.85
CA GLU A 20 -17.26 -3.43 -17.68
C GLU A 20 -17.89 -2.66 -18.86
N ARG A 21 -18.98 -3.18 -19.42
CA ARG A 21 -19.70 -2.53 -20.53
C ARG A 21 -20.47 -1.31 -20.03
N GLU A 22 -21.20 -1.45 -18.92
CA GLU A 22 -21.86 -0.32 -18.26
C GLU A 22 -20.87 0.76 -17.84
N SER A 23 -19.72 0.35 -17.30
CA SER A 23 -18.64 1.26 -16.90
C SER A 23 -18.10 2.04 -18.09
N LEU A 24 -17.91 1.36 -19.24
CA LEU A 24 -17.43 1.98 -20.47
C LEU A 24 -18.47 2.93 -21.05
N GLU A 25 -19.74 2.56 -21.04
CA GLU A 25 -20.83 3.40 -21.52
C GLU A 25 -20.97 4.66 -20.66
N LEU A 26 -21.02 4.52 -19.33
CA LEU A 26 -21.10 5.64 -18.40
C LEU A 26 -19.92 6.59 -18.60
N PHE A 27 -18.70 6.07 -18.59
CA PHE A 27 -17.51 6.89 -18.84
C PHE A 27 -17.58 7.61 -20.19
N SER A 28 -18.03 6.92 -21.24
CA SER A 28 -18.09 7.48 -22.59
C SER A 28 -19.12 8.61 -22.69
N TRP A 29 -20.26 8.49 -22.02
CA TRP A 29 -21.25 9.57 -21.95
C TRP A 29 -20.67 10.83 -21.30
N HIS A 30 -19.89 10.68 -20.23
CA HIS A 30 -19.27 11.82 -19.56
C HIS A 30 -18.10 12.42 -20.35
N ALA A 31 -17.22 11.59 -20.92
CA ALA A 31 -16.02 12.02 -21.63
C ALA A 31 -16.25 12.47 -23.08
N PHE A 32 -17.12 11.78 -23.82
CA PHE A 32 -17.29 11.96 -25.27
C PHE A 32 -18.69 12.42 -25.68
N LYS A 33 -19.65 12.44 -24.75
CA LYS A 33 -21.08 12.73 -25.01
C LYS A 33 -21.73 11.73 -25.98
N GLN A 34 -21.23 10.49 -25.99
CA GLN A 34 -21.73 9.37 -26.79
C GLN A 34 -21.54 8.04 -26.03
N PRO A 35 -22.28 6.97 -26.34
CA PRO A 35 -22.28 5.73 -25.54
C PRO A 35 -21.01 4.87 -25.68
N SER A 36 -20.12 5.21 -26.62
CA SER A 36 -18.89 4.46 -26.87
C SER A 36 -17.69 5.39 -27.04
N PRO A 37 -16.46 4.93 -26.74
CA PRO A 37 -15.28 5.77 -26.92
C PRO A 37 -15.03 6.05 -28.41
N LYS A 38 -14.46 7.23 -28.69
CA LYS A 38 -13.86 7.50 -30.00
C LYS A 38 -12.77 6.45 -30.27
N LYS A 39 -12.59 6.03 -31.52
CA LYS A 39 -11.73 4.88 -31.91
C LYS A 39 -10.33 4.92 -31.28
N ASP A 40 -9.70 6.09 -31.28
CA ASP A 40 -8.33 6.26 -30.77
C ASP A 40 -8.27 6.26 -29.23
N PHE A 41 -9.40 6.49 -28.56
CA PHE A 41 -9.52 6.56 -27.10
C PHE A 41 -9.89 5.23 -26.44
N ALA A 42 -10.14 4.17 -27.21
CA ALA A 42 -10.64 2.90 -26.67
C ALA A 42 -9.71 2.33 -25.59
N THR A 43 -8.40 2.24 -25.85
CA THR A 43 -7.41 1.73 -24.91
C THR A 43 -7.30 2.59 -23.65
N HIS A 44 -7.25 3.92 -23.82
CA HIS A 44 -7.18 4.86 -22.71
C HIS A 44 -8.43 4.84 -21.84
N SER A 45 -9.60 4.61 -22.44
CA SER A 45 -10.86 4.47 -21.71
C SER A 45 -10.85 3.24 -20.82
N THR A 46 -10.33 2.11 -21.32
CA THR A 46 -10.12 0.90 -20.49
C THR A 46 -9.20 1.17 -19.31
N ASP A 47 -8.10 1.91 -19.50
CA ASP A 47 -7.18 2.28 -18.42
C ASP A 47 -7.86 3.16 -17.34
N VAL A 48 -8.74 4.08 -17.74
CA VAL A 48 -9.49 4.93 -16.81
C VAL A 48 -10.47 4.09 -15.99
N ILE A 49 -11.18 3.17 -16.66
CA ILE A 49 -12.13 2.28 -16.00
C ILE A 49 -11.40 1.39 -14.99
N ALA A 50 -10.26 0.80 -15.38
CA ALA A 50 -9.43 0.01 -14.48
C ALA A 50 -8.96 0.83 -13.27
N TYR A 51 -8.49 2.06 -13.48
CA TYR A 51 -8.08 2.97 -12.40
C TYR A 51 -9.24 3.34 -11.47
N SER A 52 -10.43 3.59 -12.01
CA SER A 52 -11.62 3.96 -11.25
C SER A 52 -12.16 2.83 -10.37
N GLY A 53 -11.70 1.59 -10.59
CA GLY A 53 -12.26 0.39 -9.95
C GLY A 53 -13.73 0.16 -10.29
N ARG A 54 -14.19 0.66 -11.45
CA ARG A 54 -15.60 0.59 -11.90
C ARG A 54 -16.59 1.28 -10.95
N LEU A 55 -16.10 2.21 -10.12
CA LEU A 55 -16.96 3.00 -9.24
C LEU A 55 -17.69 4.07 -10.08
N PRO A 56 -19.04 4.05 -10.17
CA PRO A 56 -19.79 4.94 -11.07
C PRO A 56 -19.48 6.41 -10.85
N LEU A 57 -19.39 6.82 -9.58
CA LEU A 57 -19.07 8.20 -9.20
C LEU A 57 -17.69 8.65 -9.69
N ALA A 58 -16.70 7.74 -9.68
CA ALA A 58 -15.37 8.06 -10.16
C ALA A 58 -15.33 8.12 -11.69
N LEU A 59 -16.06 7.24 -12.37
CA LEU A 59 -16.21 7.26 -13.83
C LEU A 59 -16.83 8.57 -14.32
N GLU A 60 -17.88 9.05 -13.65
CA GLU A 60 -18.51 10.34 -13.95
C GLU A 60 -17.52 11.51 -13.80
N VAL A 61 -16.84 11.61 -12.65
CA VAL A 61 -15.92 12.72 -12.38
C VAL A 61 -14.72 12.68 -13.33
N LEU A 62 -14.13 11.51 -13.55
CA LEU A 62 -12.99 11.35 -14.45
C LEU A 62 -13.38 11.58 -15.91
N GLY A 63 -14.57 11.13 -16.32
CA GLY A 63 -15.08 11.36 -17.67
C GLY A 63 -15.27 12.85 -17.96
N SER A 64 -15.96 13.57 -17.07
CA SER A 64 -16.13 15.02 -17.18
C SER A 64 -14.80 15.78 -17.10
N TYR A 65 -13.84 15.31 -16.32
CA TYR A 65 -12.51 15.93 -16.24
C TYR A 65 -11.69 15.72 -17.52
N LEU A 66 -11.77 14.53 -18.12
CA LEU A 66 -10.99 14.17 -19.30
C LEU A 66 -11.59 14.68 -20.62
N SER A 67 -12.87 15.11 -20.62
CA SER A 67 -13.53 15.64 -21.82
C SER A 67 -12.84 16.89 -22.38
N ASP A 68 -12.08 17.60 -21.55
CA ASP A 68 -11.42 18.85 -21.89
C ASP A 68 -10.01 18.66 -22.50
N PHE A 69 -9.52 17.42 -22.59
CA PHE A 69 -8.15 17.11 -23.02
C PHE A 69 -8.09 16.35 -24.34
N GLU A 70 -7.02 16.57 -25.09
CA GLU A 70 -6.72 15.79 -26.29
C GLU A 70 -6.05 14.45 -25.97
N ILE A 71 -6.14 13.49 -26.90
CA ILE A 71 -5.59 12.13 -26.72
C ILE A 71 -4.10 12.12 -26.36
N THR A 72 -3.32 13.06 -26.88
CA THR A 72 -1.88 13.21 -26.62
C THR A 72 -1.60 13.58 -25.16
N GLU A 73 -2.54 14.25 -24.50
CA GLU A 73 -2.44 14.69 -23.11
C GLU A 73 -3.02 13.66 -22.13
N TRP A 74 -3.97 12.83 -22.57
CA TRP A 74 -4.64 11.83 -21.73
C TRP A 74 -3.67 10.91 -20.99
N GLN A 75 -2.60 10.46 -21.65
CA GLN A 75 -1.59 9.62 -20.99
C GLN A 75 -0.88 10.34 -19.84
N ASN A 76 -0.58 11.63 -20.02
CA ASN A 76 0.07 12.44 -19.00
C ASN A 76 -0.90 12.74 -17.85
N VAL A 77 -2.16 13.05 -18.17
CA VAL A 77 -3.22 13.24 -17.17
C VAL A 77 -3.46 11.96 -16.37
N LEU A 78 -3.54 10.79 -17.02
CA LEU A 78 -3.69 9.51 -16.35
C LEU A 78 -2.48 9.14 -15.49
N LYS A 79 -1.25 9.39 -15.96
CA LYS A 79 -0.04 9.22 -15.14
C LYS A 79 -0.06 10.12 -13.90
N LYS A 80 -0.57 11.36 -14.02
CA LYS A 80 -0.76 12.27 -12.90
C LYS A 80 -1.83 11.74 -11.94
N LEU A 81 -2.98 11.30 -12.45
CA LEU A 81 -4.08 10.73 -11.66
C LEU A 81 -3.66 9.47 -10.88
N LYS A 82 -2.84 8.60 -11.48
CA LYS A 82 -2.28 7.43 -10.78
C LYS A 82 -1.35 7.82 -9.62
N ARG A 83 -0.75 9.02 -9.66
CA ARG A 83 0.13 9.55 -8.61
C ARG A 83 -0.60 10.38 -7.56
N THR A 84 -1.68 11.05 -7.95
CA THR A 84 -2.47 11.95 -7.10
C THR A 84 -3.94 11.75 -7.40
N LEU A 85 -4.74 11.47 -6.37
CA LEU A 85 -6.18 11.35 -6.53
C LEU A 85 -6.76 12.70 -6.99
N ASN A 86 -7.63 12.68 -8.00
CA ASN A 86 -8.35 13.88 -8.45
C ASN A 86 -9.05 14.54 -7.25
N ASP A 87 -8.96 15.87 -7.12
CA ASP A 87 -9.45 16.58 -5.93
C ASP A 87 -10.96 16.44 -5.72
N GLU A 88 -11.76 16.34 -6.78
CA GLU A 88 -13.20 16.13 -6.67
C GLU A 88 -13.53 14.70 -6.21
N VAL A 89 -12.87 13.70 -6.80
CA VAL A 89 -12.99 12.30 -6.35
C VAL A 89 -12.53 12.17 -4.89
N TYR A 90 -11.40 12.78 -4.53
CA TYR A 90 -10.87 12.82 -3.18
C TYR A 90 -11.88 13.42 -2.20
N LYS A 91 -12.45 14.60 -2.49
CA LYS A 91 -13.44 15.26 -1.63
C LYS A 91 -14.66 14.38 -1.42
N LYS A 92 -15.20 13.77 -2.48
CA LYS A 92 -16.38 12.90 -2.41
C LYS A 92 -16.12 11.63 -1.59
N LEU A 93 -14.96 11.00 -1.77
CA LEU A 93 -14.60 9.80 -0.99
C LEU A 93 -14.28 10.12 0.47
N LYS A 94 -13.60 11.24 0.73
CA LYS A 94 -13.15 11.66 2.06
C LYS A 94 -14.29 11.83 3.05
N VAL A 95 -15.51 12.13 2.59
CA VAL A 95 -16.71 12.17 3.45
C VAL A 95 -16.87 10.88 4.26
N SER A 96 -16.59 9.72 3.65
CA SER A 96 -16.70 8.42 4.31
C SER A 96 -15.64 8.25 5.42
N PHE A 97 -14.43 8.76 5.20
CA PHE A 97 -13.36 8.78 6.19
C PHE A 97 -13.60 9.78 7.31
N ASP A 98 -14.10 10.97 6.99
CA ASP A 98 -14.43 12.01 7.97
C ASP A 98 -15.56 11.56 8.91
N GLY A 99 -16.46 10.68 8.44
CA GLY A 99 -17.50 10.02 9.23
C GLY A 99 -17.02 8.92 10.19
N LEU A 100 -15.70 8.66 10.29
CA LEU A 100 -15.10 7.85 11.35
C LEU A 100 -14.94 8.72 12.62
N LYS A 101 -15.49 8.26 13.74
CA LYS A 101 -15.65 9.09 14.95
C LYS A 101 -14.40 9.12 15.79
N HIS A 102 -13.75 7.97 15.92
CA HIS A 102 -12.60 7.83 16.81
C HIS A 102 -11.29 7.91 16.02
N VAL A 103 -10.28 8.55 16.61
CA VAL A 103 -8.92 8.63 16.04
C VAL A 103 -8.37 7.24 15.73
N THR A 104 -8.70 6.26 16.58
CA THR A 104 -8.31 4.86 16.40
C THR A 104 -8.93 4.21 15.15
N GLU A 105 -10.19 4.53 14.82
CA GLU A 105 -10.84 4.04 13.59
C GLU A 105 -10.18 4.61 12.33
N LYS A 106 -9.90 5.92 12.36
CA LYS A 106 -9.19 6.61 11.28
C LYS A 106 -7.78 6.04 11.08
N GLN A 107 -7.07 5.83 12.19
CA GLN A 107 -5.73 5.26 12.18
C GLN A 107 -5.73 3.84 11.60
N THR A 108 -6.66 2.98 12.05
CA THR A 108 -6.80 1.62 11.54
C THR A 108 -7.15 1.57 10.06
N PHE A 109 -8.03 2.46 9.57
CA PHE A 109 -8.31 2.56 8.14
C PHE A 109 -7.03 2.84 7.33
N LEU A 110 -6.24 3.83 7.77
CA LEU A 110 -5.00 4.21 7.10
C LEU A 110 -3.96 3.08 7.17
N ASP A 111 -3.84 2.39 8.31
CA ASP A 111 -2.88 1.30 8.49
C ASP A 111 -3.25 0.08 7.63
N ILE A 112 -4.55 -0.25 7.53
CA ILE A 112 -5.03 -1.29 6.62
C ILE A 112 -4.70 -0.95 5.18
N ALA A 113 -5.00 0.29 4.76
CA ALA A 113 -4.75 0.76 3.40
C ALA A 113 -3.25 0.74 3.03
N SER A 114 -2.36 0.89 4.00
CA SER A 114 -0.91 0.89 3.79
C SER A 114 -0.27 -0.49 3.82
N PHE A 115 -0.71 -1.38 4.73
CA PHE A 115 0.06 -2.58 5.07
C PHE A 115 -0.73 -3.88 4.99
N PHE A 116 -2.03 -3.87 5.22
CA PHE A 116 -2.80 -5.10 5.50
C PHE A 116 -3.69 -5.60 4.36
N ILE A 117 -3.65 -4.96 3.19
CA ILE A 117 -4.37 -5.44 2.01
C ILE A 117 -3.79 -6.80 1.58
N GLY A 118 -4.67 -7.77 1.34
CA GLY A 118 -4.32 -9.13 0.95
C GLY A 118 -3.90 -10.05 2.11
N MET A 119 -3.75 -9.52 3.33
CA MET A 119 -3.49 -10.33 4.53
C MET A 119 -4.76 -11.02 5.03
N ASP A 120 -4.58 -12.17 5.68
CA ASP A 120 -5.65 -12.87 6.37
C ASP A 120 -6.15 -12.06 7.58
N LYS A 121 -7.47 -11.92 7.70
CA LYS A 121 -8.12 -11.15 8.79
C LYS A 121 -7.72 -11.66 10.18
N ASN A 122 -7.56 -12.97 10.36
CA ASN A 122 -7.20 -13.56 11.65
C ASN A 122 -5.78 -13.19 12.07
N VAL A 123 -4.88 -12.97 11.10
CA VAL A 123 -3.51 -12.49 11.36
C VAL A 123 -3.55 -11.06 11.92
N LEU A 124 -4.36 -10.18 11.32
CA LEU A 124 -4.55 -8.82 11.83
C LEU A 124 -5.20 -8.81 13.22
N GLU A 125 -6.20 -9.67 13.45
CA GLU A 125 -6.80 -9.82 14.79
C GLU A 125 -5.79 -10.33 15.84
N THR A 126 -4.90 -11.23 15.44
CA THR A 126 -3.85 -11.77 16.32
C THR A 126 -2.77 -10.72 16.63
N LEU A 127 -2.37 -9.93 15.63
CA LEU A 127 -1.47 -8.79 15.79
C LEU A 127 -2.07 -7.71 16.70
N ASN A 128 -3.38 -7.46 16.61
CA ASN A 128 -4.05 -6.53 17.51
C ASN A 128 -4.04 -7.00 18.97
N ARG A 129 -4.20 -8.31 19.22
CA ARG A 129 -4.12 -8.88 20.57
C ARG A 129 -2.73 -8.73 21.19
N SER A 130 -1.66 -8.88 20.39
CA SER A 130 -0.28 -8.75 20.89
C SER A 130 0.16 -7.30 21.09
N THR A 131 -0.49 -6.34 20.43
CA THR A 131 -0.14 -4.91 20.46
C THR A 131 -0.99 -4.06 21.41
N GLN A 132 -1.93 -4.66 22.15
CA GLN A 132 -2.91 -3.97 23.01
C GLN A 132 -3.76 -2.93 22.25
N LEU A 133 -3.88 -3.07 20.93
CA LEU A 133 -4.79 -2.27 20.13
C LEU A 133 -6.24 -2.75 20.36
N PRO A 134 -7.23 -1.85 20.50
CA PRO A 134 -8.62 -2.24 20.72
C PRO A 134 -9.15 -3.17 19.60
N THR A 135 -9.74 -4.32 19.97
CA THR A 135 -10.44 -5.25 19.06
C THR A 135 -11.96 -4.98 19.08
N PRO A 136 -12.76 -5.10 18.00
CA PRO A 136 -12.47 -5.14 16.56
C PRO A 136 -13.03 -3.90 15.79
N GLN A 137 -12.16 -3.13 15.13
CA GLN A 137 -12.55 -2.04 14.21
C GLN A 137 -12.78 -2.50 12.76
N ILE A 138 -12.34 -3.71 12.40
CA ILE A 138 -12.49 -4.25 11.04
C ILE A 138 -13.97 -4.40 10.70
N SER A 139 -14.77 -4.99 11.59
CA SER A 139 -16.22 -5.13 11.40
C SER A 139 -16.93 -3.79 11.25
N LEU A 140 -16.46 -2.74 11.93
CA LEU A 140 -16.99 -1.39 11.78
C LEU A 140 -16.66 -0.81 10.40
N LEU A 141 -15.43 -0.99 9.92
CA LEU A 141 -15.02 -0.55 8.59
C LEU A 141 -15.74 -1.34 7.49
N GLU A 142 -15.96 -2.64 7.68
CA GLU A 142 -16.84 -3.47 6.83
C GLU A 142 -18.29 -2.93 6.84
N ASP A 143 -18.83 -2.60 8.02
CA ASP A 143 -20.20 -2.09 8.16
C ASP A 143 -20.41 -0.71 7.49
N LYS A 144 -19.32 0.05 7.34
CA LYS A 144 -19.23 1.33 6.63
C LYS A 144 -18.80 1.20 5.17
N SER A 145 -18.64 -0.02 4.66
CA SER A 145 -18.20 -0.31 3.29
C SER A 145 -16.83 0.30 2.92
N LEU A 146 -15.95 0.51 3.91
CA LEU A 146 -14.61 1.08 3.72
C LEU A 146 -13.55 0.00 3.47
N LEU A 147 -13.87 -1.26 3.76
CA LEU A 147 -13.08 -2.43 3.39
C LEU A 147 -14.01 -3.63 3.19
N THR A 148 -13.50 -4.68 2.56
CA THR A 148 -14.19 -5.96 2.42
C THR A 148 -13.26 -7.09 2.82
N VAL A 149 -13.84 -8.25 3.14
CA VAL A 149 -13.10 -9.49 3.38
C VAL A 149 -13.57 -10.49 2.33
N ASP A 150 -12.62 -11.06 1.58
CA ASP A 150 -12.95 -12.01 0.52
C ASP A 150 -13.28 -13.41 1.07
N LYS A 151 -13.70 -14.31 0.18
CA LYS A 151 -14.01 -15.71 0.52
C LYS A 151 -12.84 -16.50 1.12
N ASN A 152 -11.61 -16.03 0.93
CA ASN A 152 -10.39 -16.63 1.47
C ASN A 152 -9.96 -15.93 2.77
N ASN A 153 -10.86 -15.15 3.39
CA ASN A 153 -10.60 -14.38 4.61
C ASN A 153 -9.52 -13.30 4.46
N LYS A 154 -9.24 -12.85 3.22
CA LYS A 154 -8.26 -11.79 2.98
C LYS A 154 -8.90 -10.42 2.98
N ILE A 155 -8.24 -9.46 3.61
CA ILE A 155 -8.66 -8.07 3.64
C ILE A 155 -8.48 -7.45 2.26
N GLN A 156 -9.51 -6.80 1.76
CA GLN A 156 -9.54 -6.09 0.49
C GLN A 156 -10.00 -4.65 0.74
N MET A 157 -9.53 -3.74 -0.10
CA MET A 157 -9.94 -2.35 -0.07
C MET A 157 -10.01 -1.84 -1.51
N HIS A 158 -11.08 -1.10 -1.84
CA HIS A 158 -11.24 -0.54 -3.17
C HIS A 158 -10.06 0.38 -3.53
N VAL A 159 -9.56 0.31 -4.76
CA VAL A 159 -8.36 1.04 -5.20
C VAL A 159 -8.41 2.54 -4.91
N LEU A 160 -9.59 3.17 -5.06
CA LEU A 160 -9.77 4.59 -4.76
C LEU A 160 -9.77 4.92 -3.26
N LEU A 161 -10.19 3.98 -2.39
CA LEU A 161 -10.07 4.15 -0.94
C LEU A 161 -8.60 4.06 -0.52
N GLN A 162 -7.82 3.18 -1.15
CA GLN A 162 -6.37 3.12 -0.94
C GLN A 162 -5.69 4.41 -1.42
N ALA A 163 -6.06 4.91 -2.60
CA ALA A 163 -5.54 6.17 -3.14
C ALA A 163 -5.87 7.36 -2.22
N MET A 164 -7.09 7.41 -1.68
CA MET A 164 -7.50 8.40 -0.70
C MET A 164 -6.67 8.32 0.59
N ALA A 165 -6.45 7.12 1.12
CA ALA A 165 -5.61 6.92 2.31
C ALA A 165 -4.18 7.43 2.09
N ARG A 166 -3.57 7.12 0.93
CA ARG A 166 -2.24 7.63 0.55
C ARG A 166 -2.21 9.16 0.50
N GLU A 167 -3.24 9.78 -0.06
CA GLU A 167 -3.35 11.24 -0.14
C GLU A 167 -3.55 11.89 1.24
N ILE A 168 -4.33 11.28 2.14
CA ILE A 168 -4.46 11.72 3.54
C ILE A 168 -3.11 11.70 4.23
N ILE A 169 -2.39 10.57 4.18
CA ILE A 169 -1.08 10.40 4.81
C ILE A 169 -0.11 11.46 4.28
N LYS A 170 -0.09 11.66 2.95
CA LYS A 170 0.75 12.67 2.30
C LYS A 170 0.46 14.08 2.82
N ARG A 171 -0.81 14.49 2.93
CA ARG A 171 -1.21 15.84 3.38
C ARG A 171 -1.00 16.06 4.89
N GLU A 172 -1.22 15.05 5.73
CA GLU A 172 -0.99 15.16 7.18
C GLU A 172 0.50 15.29 7.51
N SER A 173 1.35 14.67 6.69
CA SER A 173 2.80 14.69 6.88
C SER A 173 3.46 16.04 6.58
N SER A 174 2.87 16.89 5.73
CA SER A 174 3.39 18.25 5.44
C SER A 174 3.11 19.28 6.54
N HIS A 175 2.30 18.93 7.55
CA HIS A 175 1.92 19.84 8.64
C HIS A 175 2.51 19.46 10.01
N THR A 176 3.26 18.35 10.11
CA THR A 176 3.66 17.82 11.42
C THR A 176 5.15 18.00 11.68
N SER A 177 5.52 19.08 12.38
CA SER A 177 6.77 19.14 13.15
C SER A 177 6.59 18.27 14.41
N VAL A 178 6.98 17.00 14.39
CA VAL A 178 6.70 16.07 15.50
C VAL A 178 7.66 16.31 16.68
N ARG A 179 7.13 16.81 17.80
CA ARG A 179 7.69 16.62 19.15
C ARG A 179 7.17 15.28 19.69
N VAL A 180 8.09 14.37 20.06
CA VAL A 180 7.76 13.05 20.61
C VAL A 180 7.37 13.14 22.09
N ILE A 181 6.23 12.56 22.49
CA ILE A 181 5.87 12.28 23.89
C ILE A 181 5.19 10.89 23.96
N GLY A 182 5.71 9.98 24.79
CA GLY A 182 5.03 8.75 25.25
C GLY A 182 5.21 7.47 24.41
N ASN A 183 4.71 6.33 24.93
CA ASN A 183 4.78 5.00 24.30
C ASN A 183 4.11 5.01 22.91
N VAL A 184 4.92 4.90 21.86
CA VAL A 184 4.50 5.02 20.46
C VAL A 184 4.17 3.65 19.86
N CYS A 185 3.02 3.56 19.16
CA CYS A 185 2.56 2.36 18.44
C CYS A 185 3.54 1.95 17.32
N VAL A 186 3.70 0.64 17.05
CA VAL A 186 4.53 0.10 15.94
C VAL A 186 4.17 0.72 14.58
N CYS A 187 2.89 1.07 14.36
CA CYS A 187 2.47 1.76 13.13
C CYS A 187 2.96 3.21 13.05
N VAL A 188 3.12 3.89 14.19
CA VAL A 188 3.72 5.23 14.24
C VAL A 188 5.24 5.14 14.13
N ILE A 189 5.87 4.08 14.64
CA ILE A 189 7.29 3.77 14.37
C ILE A 189 7.53 3.53 12.88
N LEU A 190 6.66 2.74 12.21
CA LEU A 190 6.67 2.57 10.76
C LEU A 190 6.42 3.90 10.02
N ARG A 191 5.48 4.74 10.46
CA ARG A 191 5.26 6.07 9.87
C ARG A 191 6.43 7.04 10.04
N LEU A 192 7.09 7.04 11.20
CA LEU A 192 8.27 7.88 11.46
C LEU A 192 9.48 7.38 10.65
N ALA A 193 9.63 6.06 10.47
CA ALA A 193 10.66 5.47 9.61
C ALA A 193 10.47 5.76 8.11
N LEU A 194 9.27 6.18 7.67
CA LEU A 194 8.96 6.51 6.27
C LEU A 194 9.28 7.97 5.87
N PHE A 195 9.76 8.81 6.80
CA PHE A 195 9.79 10.27 6.61
C PHE A 195 11.12 10.89 6.12
N GLU A 196 12.12 10.08 5.78
CA GLU A 196 13.23 10.56 4.95
C GLU A 196 13.16 9.94 3.56
N PRO A 197 13.46 10.69 2.47
CA PRO A 197 13.59 10.13 1.13
C PRO A 197 14.81 9.20 1.10
N LYS A 198 14.56 7.95 1.45
CA LYS A 198 15.50 6.84 1.35
C LYS A 198 15.50 6.34 -0.09
N LEU A 199 16.70 6.07 -0.62
CA LEU A 199 16.89 5.62 -2.00
C LEU A 199 16.22 4.27 -2.25
N TYR A 200 16.08 3.45 -1.20
CA TYR A 200 15.44 2.14 -1.22
C TYR A 200 14.35 2.03 -0.15
N ASP A 201 13.29 1.29 -0.47
CA ASP A 201 12.24 0.97 0.51
C ASP A 201 12.67 -0.18 1.41
N VAL A 202 13.34 -1.18 0.83
CA VAL A 202 13.74 -2.41 1.53
C VAL A 202 15.19 -2.77 1.21
N PHE A 203 16.00 -3.05 2.21
CA PHE A 203 17.26 -3.79 2.10
C PHE A 203 17.00 -5.27 2.37
N LEU A 204 17.28 -6.16 1.41
CA LEU A 204 17.23 -7.60 1.64
C LEU A 204 18.61 -8.12 2.04
N SER A 205 18.77 -8.56 3.29
CA SER A 205 19.94 -9.30 3.75
C SER A 205 19.63 -10.79 3.75
N PHE A 206 20.47 -11.59 3.09
CA PHE A 206 20.31 -13.03 2.98
C PHE A 206 21.66 -13.67 2.64
N ARG A 207 21.81 -14.97 2.86
CA ARG A 207 23.03 -15.68 2.46
C ARG A 207 22.98 -16.12 1.01
N GLY A 208 23.92 -15.64 0.19
CA GLY A 208 24.07 -15.98 -1.23
C GLY A 208 24.07 -17.49 -1.53
N ASP A 209 24.87 -18.29 -0.81
CA ASP A 209 24.93 -19.74 -1.03
C ASP A 209 23.59 -20.45 -0.77
N ASP A 210 22.79 -19.92 0.16
CA ASP A 210 21.45 -20.39 0.50
C ASP A 210 20.36 -19.72 -0.36
N SER A 211 20.74 -18.71 -1.16
CA SER A 211 19.88 -17.84 -1.97
C SER A 211 19.51 -18.39 -3.34
N ARG A 212 20.03 -19.56 -3.71
CA ARG A 212 19.43 -20.39 -4.78
C ARG A 212 18.04 -20.91 -4.41
N SER A 213 17.54 -20.60 -3.22
CA SER A 213 16.17 -20.85 -2.82
C SER A 213 15.19 -19.99 -3.62
N LYS A 214 14.19 -20.66 -4.22
CA LYS A 214 13.02 -20.02 -4.87
C LYS A 214 12.40 -18.92 -3.99
N PHE A 215 12.53 -19.02 -2.67
CA PHE A 215 11.98 -18.07 -1.71
C PHE A 215 12.49 -16.65 -1.88
N VAL A 216 13.82 -16.42 -1.88
CA VAL A 216 14.37 -15.05 -1.94
C VAL A 216 14.07 -14.41 -3.30
N SER A 217 14.13 -15.18 -4.39
CA SER A 217 13.74 -14.69 -5.71
C SER A 217 12.26 -14.33 -5.78
N HIS A 218 11.36 -15.17 -5.24
CA HIS A 218 9.93 -14.88 -5.20
C HIS A 218 9.60 -13.68 -4.31
N LEU A 219 10.26 -13.55 -3.16
CA LEU A 219 10.11 -12.41 -2.27
C LEU A 219 10.52 -11.12 -2.99
N TYR A 220 11.70 -11.10 -3.61
CA TYR A 220 12.17 -9.95 -4.38
C TYR A 220 11.21 -9.58 -5.52
N SER A 221 10.79 -10.55 -6.34
CA SER A 221 9.81 -10.30 -7.41
C SER A 221 8.46 -9.80 -6.88
N SER A 222 8.00 -10.30 -5.73
CA SER A 222 6.74 -9.87 -5.12
C SER A 222 6.82 -8.43 -4.63
N LEU A 223 7.95 -8.03 -4.03
CA LEU A 223 8.19 -6.64 -3.62
C LEU A 223 8.19 -5.70 -4.82
N GLN A 224 8.89 -6.06 -5.90
CA GLN A 224 8.91 -5.26 -7.13
C GLN A 224 7.53 -5.14 -7.77
N ASN A 225 6.76 -6.22 -7.83
CA ASN A 225 5.39 -6.22 -8.36
C ASN A 225 4.43 -5.37 -7.50
N ALA A 226 4.72 -5.22 -6.20
CA ALA A 226 3.99 -4.33 -5.30
C ALA A 226 4.44 -2.86 -5.39
N GLY A 227 5.42 -2.55 -6.26
CA GLY A 227 5.99 -1.22 -6.39
C GLY A 227 6.93 -0.81 -5.25
N ILE A 228 7.46 -1.79 -4.50
CA ILE A 228 8.41 -1.59 -3.40
C ILE A 228 9.82 -1.70 -3.97
N TYR A 229 10.60 -0.63 -3.86
CA TYR A 229 11.95 -0.59 -4.41
C TYR A 229 12.95 -1.26 -3.46
N ALA A 230 13.15 -2.56 -3.66
CA ALA A 230 14.05 -3.36 -2.85
C ALA A 230 15.48 -3.34 -3.41
N PHE A 231 16.47 -3.09 -2.54
CA PHE A 231 17.87 -3.38 -2.79
C PHE A 231 18.16 -4.84 -2.42
N LYS A 232 18.74 -5.57 -3.37
CA LYS A 232 19.19 -6.95 -3.20
C LYS A 232 20.58 -7.05 -3.83
N GLU A 233 21.60 -7.30 -3.02
CA GLU A 233 22.95 -7.56 -3.53
C GLU A 233 23.21 -9.08 -3.54
N ASP A 234 23.56 -9.62 -4.71
CA ASP A 234 24.02 -11.01 -4.79
C ASP A 234 25.41 -11.10 -4.16
N ALA A 235 25.49 -11.74 -3.00
CA ALA A 235 26.73 -11.91 -2.22
C ALA A 235 27.88 -12.62 -2.97
N GLU A 236 27.69 -13.04 -4.22
CA GLU A 236 28.70 -13.72 -5.05
C GLU A 236 29.60 -12.76 -5.86
N ILE A 237 29.28 -11.46 -5.98
CA ILE A 237 29.96 -10.59 -6.99
C ILE A 237 31.13 -9.77 -6.43
N GLN A 238 31.39 -9.71 -5.12
CA GLN A 238 32.50 -8.90 -4.59
C GLN A 238 33.70 -9.77 -4.15
N ARG A 239 34.75 -9.79 -4.99
CA ARG A 239 36.08 -10.31 -4.64
C ARG A 239 36.79 -9.33 -3.72
N GLY A 240 36.67 -9.49 -2.40
CA GLY A 240 37.47 -8.74 -1.43
C GLY A 240 36.98 -8.80 0.03
N ASP A 241 37.87 -8.50 0.97
CA ASP A 241 37.63 -8.56 2.43
C ASP A 241 36.91 -7.32 3.02
N GLN A 242 36.42 -6.40 2.19
CA GLN A 242 35.77 -5.16 2.64
C GLN A 242 34.35 -5.01 2.12
N ILE A 243 33.46 -4.55 3.00
CA ILE A 243 32.11 -4.13 2.63
C ILE A 243 32.23 -2.94 1.69
N SER A 244 31.70 -3.07 0.47
CA SER A 244 31.66 -1.94 -0.45
C SER A 244 30.92 -0.75 0.19
N LEU A 245 31.46 0.46 0.01
CA LEU A 245 30.81 1.70 0.41
C LEU A 245 29.37 1.80 -0.14
N SER A 246 29.08 1.16 -1.29
CA SER A 246 27.74 1.07 -1.86
C SER A 246 26.76 0.25 -1.01
N LEU A 247 27.21 -0.84 -0.37
CA LEU A 247 26.37 -1.70 0.47
C LEU A 247 26.03 -1.02 1.79
N LEU A 248 27.03 -0.41 2.44
CA LEU A 248 26.82 0.36 3.66
C LEU A 248 25.85 1.53 3.43
N GLN A 249 26.01 2.22 2.30
CA GLN A 249 25.07 3.25 1.87
C GLN A 249 23.68 2.67 1.60
N ALA A 250 23.56 1.51 0.96
CA ALA A 250 22.25 0.90 0.72
C ALA A 250 21.50 0.56 2.02
N ILE A 251 22.19 0.04 3.05
CA ILE A 251 21.59 -0.21 4.37
C ILE A 251 21.12 1.11 5.01
N GLU A 252 21.96 2.14 4.99
CA GLU A 252 21.63 3.43 5.58
C GLU A 252 20.55 4.21 4.80
N LEU A 253 20.47 3.97 3.50
CA LEU A 253 19.51 4.55 2.57
C LEU A 253 18.28 3.65 2.35
N SER A 254 18.10 2.62 3.17
CA SER A 254 16.89 1.79 3.18
C SER A 254 15.99 2.14 4.35
N ARG A 255 14.67 1.95 4.17
CA ARG A 255 13.66 2.20 5.22
C ARG A 255 13.45 0.98 6.10
N ILE A 256 13.41 -0.18 5.47
CA ILE A 256 13.22 -1.48 6.10
C ILE A 256 14.42 -2.35 5.73
N SER A 257 14.89 -3.18 6.66
CA SER A 257 15.80 -4.27 6.35
C SER A 257 15.11 -5.59 6.66
N ILE A 258 14.91 -6.42 5.64
CA ILE A 258 14.43 -7.79 5.82
C ILE A 258 15.65 -8.69 5.89
N VAL A 259 15.82 -9.36 7.03
CA VAL A 259 16.95 -10.28 7.27
C VAL A 259 16.45 -11.71 7.17
N VAL A 260 16.77 -12.39 6.07
CA VAL A 260 16.42 -13.80 5.84
C VAL A 260 17.45 -14.68 6.54
N LEU A 261 17.13 -15.07 7.77
CA LEU A 261 17.96 -15.91 8.63
C LEU A 261 17.78 -17.39 8.23
N SER A 262 18.64 -17.85 7.33
CA SER A 262 18.80 -19.26 6.96
C SER A 262 19.69 -20.02 7.97
N LYS A 263 19.67 -21.36 7.90
CA LYS A 263 20.53 -22.22 8.75
C LYS A 263 22.02 -21.86 8.66
N ASN A 264 22.51 -21.44 7.50
CA ASN A 264 23.93 -21.11 7.30
C ASN A 264 24.21 -19.60 7.29
N TYR A 265 23.22 -18.75 7.61
CA TYR A 265 23.38 -17.29 7.56
C TYR A 265 24.60 -16.81 8.35
N ALA A 266 24.71 -17.26 9.61
CA ALA A 266 25.80 -16.89 10.51
C ALA A 266 27.18 -17.47 10.11
N ASN A 267 27.21 -18.47 9.22
CA ASN A 267 28.48 -19.01 8.71
C ASN A 267 29.14 -18.05 7.70
N SER A 268 28.48 -16.95 7.33
CA SER A 268 29.00 -15.97 6.38
C SER A 268 29.46 -14.75 7.17
N ARG A 269 30.77 -14.49 7.15
CA ARG A 269 31.34 -13.28 7.74
C ARG A 269 30.65 -12.03 7.17
N TRP A 270 30.30 -12.06 5.89
CA TRP A 270 29.61 -10.97 5.21
C TRP A 270 28.21 -10.71 5.77
N CYS A 271 27.39 -11.76 5.89
CA CYS A 271 26.05 -11.64 6.46
C CYS A 271 26.10 -11.14 7.91
N MET A 272 27.12 -11.54 8.68
CA MET A 272 27.31 -11.06 10.05
C MET A 272 27.69 -9.58 10.10
N LEU A 273 28.53 -9.10 9.17
CA LEU A 273 28.88 -7.69 9.07
C LEU A 273 27.71 -6.82 8.59
N GLU A 274 26.93 -7.31 7.62
CA GLU A 274 25.65 -6.68 7.23
C GLU A 274 24.71 -6.58 8.43
N LEU A 275 24.52 -7.69 9.15
CA LEU A 275 23.64 -7.74 10.32
C LEU A 275 24.11 -6.76 11.40
N GLU A 276 25.41 -6.69 11.68
CA GLU A 276 25.97 -5.72 12.62
C GLU A 276 25.63 -4.28 12.20
N LYS A 277 25.83 -3.94 10.93
CA LYS A 277 25.52 -2.61 10.41
C LYS A 277 24.01 -2.31 10.41
N ILE A 278 23.18 -3.28 10.06
CA ILE A 278 21.71 -3.19 10.11
C ILE A 278 21.27 -2.90 11.55
N MET A 279 21.82 -3.62 12.53
CA MET A 279 21.49 -3.44 13.93
C MET A 279 21.99 -2.10 14.48
N GLU A 280 23.19 -1.65 14.07
CA GLU A 280 23.70 -0.31 14.39
C GLU A 280 22.77 0.79 13.82
N THR A 281 22.42 0.67 12.54
CA THR A 281 21.57 1.63 11.81
C THR A 281 20.15 1.63 12.37
N GLY A 282 19.62 0.47 12.77
CA GLY A 282 18.32 0.35 13.43
C GLY A 282 18.28 1.07 14.78
N ARG A 283 19.35 0.98 15.58
CA ARG A 283 19.45 1.66 16.88
C ARG A 283 19.66 3.17 16.77
N THR A 284 20.40 3.62 15.75
CA THR A 284 20.87 5.02 15.67
C THR A 284 20.10 5.88 14.67
N LYS A 285 19.57 5.28 13.59
CA LYS A 285 18.96 5.98 12.45
C LYS A 285 17.52 5.52 12.15
N GLY A 286 16.92 4.68 13.00
CA GLY A 286 15.51 4.31 12.90
C GLY A 286 15.16 3.33 11.76
N LEU A 287 16.13 2.61 11.22
CA LEU A 287 15.90 1.51 10.25
C LEU A 287 15.03 0.41 10.89
N VAL A 288 13.94 0.04 10.23
CA VAL A 288 13.06 -1.05 10.71
C VAL A 288 13.64 -2.40 10.31
N VAL A 289 13.93 -3.25 11.28
CA VAL A 289 14.52 -4.58 11.04
C VAL A 289 13.46 -5.67 11.16
N VAL A 290 13.27 -6.46 10.11
CA VAL A 290 12.29 -7.56 10.02
C VAL A 290 13.01 -8.89 9.82
N PRO A 291 13.15 -9.73 10.87
CA PRO A 291 13.75 -11.04 10.72
C PRO A 291 12.76 -12.02 10.09
N VAL A 292 13.22 -12.78 9.10
CA VAL A 292 12.49 -13.88 8.45
C VAL A 292 13.31 -15.15 8.61
N PHE A 293 12.79 -16.10 9.37
CA PHE A 293 13.47 -17.38 9.60
C PHE A 293 13.17 -18.35 8.46
N TYR A 294 14.20 -18.74 7.72
CA TYR A 294 14.11 -19.68 6.60
C TYR A 294 14.77 -21.01 6.97
N LYS A 295 14.03 -22.12 6.79
CA LYS A 295 14.48 -23.47 7.16
C LYS A 295 15.15 -24.19 6.00
#